data_AF-A0A271J2K2-F1
#
_entry.id   AF-A0A271J2K2-F1
#
_cell.length_a   1.000
_cell.length_b   1.000
_cell.length_c   1.000
_cell.angle_alpha   90.00
_cell.angle_beta   90.00
_cell.angle_gamma   90.00
#
_symmetry.space_group_name_H-M   'P 1'
#
loop_
_entity.id
_entity.type
_entity.pdbx_description
1 polymer ?
#
loop_
_entity_poly.entity_id
_entity_poly.type
_entity_poly.pdbx_seq_one_letter_code
_entity_poly.pdbx_strand_id
1 'polypeptide(L)'
;MADFQTDRELAELHQRVADLEAQIGIADQLGMHRDALPDSMLFSDSFLKRAFAVLGHYFVASLIIMVPVYVFLFLIMALVGVAAF
;
A
#
# COMPACT_ATOMS: atom_id res chain seq x y z
N MET A 1 51.43 -5.56 -23.95
CA MET A 1 50.74 -4.24 -23.97
C MET A 1 49.24 -4.37 -23.72
N ALA A 2 48.55 -5.39 -24.25
CA ALA A 2 47.12 -5.62 -23.96
C ALA A 2 46.80 -5.90 -22.48
N ASP A 3 47.63 -6.71 -21.81
CA ASP A 3 47.41 -7.12 -20.40
C ASP A 3 47.28 -5.92 -19.44
N PHE A 4 48.17 -4.93 -19.59
CA PHE A 4 48.19 -3.72 -18.78
C PHE A 4 46.96 -2.82 -19.00
N GLN A 5 46.30 -2.94 -20.15
CA GLN A 5 45.08 -2.18 -20.43
C GLN A 5 43.88 -2.85 -19.77
N THR A 6 43.81 -4.18 -19.85
CA THR A 6 42.80 -5.00 -19.17
C THR A 6 42.84 -4.80 -17.65
N ASP A 7 44.04 -4.76 -17.06
CA ASP A 7 44.21 -4.55 -15.61
C ASP A 7 43.71 -3.17 -15.16
N ARG A 8 43.91 -2.13 -15.98
CA ARG A 8 43.38 -0.79 -15.70
C ARG A 8 41.87 -0.75 -15.79
N GLU A 9 41.29 -1.39 -16.79
CA GLU A 9 39.84 -1.47 -16.96
C GLU A 9 39.18 -2.26 -15.82
N LEU A 10 39.81 -3.33 -15.35
CA LEU A 10 39.37 -4.09 -14.17
C LEU A 10 39.46 -3.26 -12.88
N ALA A 11 40.54 -2.52 -12.68
CA ALA A 11 40.68 -1.63 -11.54
C ALA A 11 39.61 -0.53 -11.56
N GLU A 12 39.34 0.05 -12.73
CA GLU A 12 38.29 1.06 -12.90
C GLU A 12 36.89 0.48 -12.64
N LEU A 13 36.59 -0.72 -13.15
CA LEU A 13 35.31 -1.38 -12.90
C LEU A 13 35.10 -1.68 -11.42
N HIS A 14 36.11 -2.23 -10.73
CA HIS A 14 36.02 -2.48 -9.30
C HIS A 14 35.77 -1.20 -8.50
N GLN A 15 36.41 -0.11 -8.90
CA GLN A 15 36.23 1.18 -8.24
C GLN A 15 34.81 1.74 -8.48
N ARG A 16 34.25 1.58 -9.68
CA ARG A 16 32.86 1.95 -9.98
C ARG A 16 31.86 1.10 -9.20
N VAL A 17 32.10 -0.21 -9.08
CA VAL A 17 31.24 -1.11 -8.29
C VAL A 17 31.26 -0.74 -6.81
N ALA A 18 32.44 -0.49 -6.24
CA ALA A 18 32.58 -0.06 -4.84
C ALA A 18 31.84 1.25 -4.55
N ASP A 19 31.90 2.21 -5.49
CA ASP A 19 31.20 3.48 -5.36
C ASP A 19 29.67 3.32 -5.47
N LEU A 20 29.19 2.47 -6.39
CA LEU A 20 27.76 2.12 -6.51
C LEU A 20 27.24 1.41 -5.27
N GLU A 21 28.00 0.47 -4.71
CA GLU A 21 27.65 -0.22 -3.46
C GLU A 21 27.58 0.74 -2.28
N ALA A 22 28.51 1.69 -2.18
CA ALA A 22 28.48 2.74 -1.17
C ALA A 22 27.25 3.65 -1.33
N GLN A 23 26.92 4.05 -2.57
CA GLN A 23 25.72 4.85 -2.85
C GLN A 23 24.43 4.11 -2.50
N ILE A 24 24.33 2.81 -2.80
CA ILE A 24 23.18 1.97 -2.43
C ILE A 24 23.07 1.84 -0.91
N GLY A 25 24.18 1.63 -0.20
CA GLY A 25 24.21 1.58 1.26
C GLY A 25 23.74 2.89 1.92
N ILE A 26 24.13 4.04 1.35
CA ILE A 26 23.68 5.35 1.81
C ILE A 26 22.20 5.57 1.50
N ALA A 27 21.72 5.17 0.32
CA ALA A 27 20.31 5.27 -0.06
C ALA A 27 19.38 4.38 0.80
N ASP A 28 19.86 3.20 1.19
CA ASP A 28 19.15 2.27 2.08
C ASP A 28 19.12 2.83 3.52
N GLN A 29 20.23 3.39 4.01
CA GLN A 29 20.28 4.07 5.32
C GLN A 29 19.45 5.35 5.38
N LEU A 30 19.31 6.06 4.27
CA LEU A 30 18.47 7.26 4.17
C LEU A 30 16.98 6.94 4.03
N GLY A 31 16.56 5.67 4.02
CA GLY A 31 15.15 5.27 4.03
C GLY A 31 14.33 5.77 2.84
N MET A 32 14.98 6.33 1.82
CA MET A 32 14.33 7.12 0.76
C MET A 32 13.39 6.31 -0.13
N HIS A 33 13.29 4.98 0.02
CA HIS A 33 12.42 4.11 -0.76
C HIS A 33 11.45 3.24 0.05
N ARG A 34 11.27 3.50 1.37
CA ARG A 34 10.20 2.84 2.14
C ARG A 34 9.19 3.80 2.78
N ASP A 35 9.54 5.06 2.98
CA ASP A 35 8.65 6.03 3.65
C ASP A 35 7.69 6.78 2.71
N ALA A 36 7.73 6.53 1.40
CA ALA A 36 6.83 7.16 0.44
C ALA A 36 5.50 6.41 0.23
N LEU A 37 5.36 5.21 0.82
CA LEU A 37 4.13 4.43 0.76
C LEU A 37 3.45 4.53 2.12
N PRO A 38 2.22 5.07 2.20
CA PRO A 38 1.52 5.21 3.46
C PRO A 38 1.40 3.84 4.12
N ASP A 39 1.92 3.77 5.36
CA ASP A 39 1.99 2.59 6.21
C ASP A 39 0.57 2.13 6.56
N SER A 40 -0.06 1.45 5.61
CA SER A 40 -1.43 0.98 5.68
C SER A 40 -1.41 -0.53 5.54
N MET A 41 -2.25 -1.22 6.32
CA MET A 41 -2.42 -2.68 6.23
C MET A 41 -2.84 -3.16 4.83
N LEU A 42 -3.15 -2.24 3.90
CA LEU A 42 -3.39 -2.49 2.49
C LEU A 42 -2.12 -2.88 1.71
N PHE A 43 -0.91 -2.64 2.23
CA PHE A 43 0.35 -3.00 1.57
C PHE A 43 1.15 -4.06 2.33
N SER A 44 0.56 -4.73 3.33
CA SER A 44 1.28 -5.81 4.02
C SER A 44 1.56 -6.96 3.06
N ASP A 45 2.78 -7.50 3.08
CA ASP A 45 3.23 -8.63 2.24
C ASP A 45 2.35 -9.89 2.34
N SER A 46 1.54 -9.99 3.40
CA SER A 46 0.55 -11.05 3.59
C SER A 46 -0.80 -10.71 2.93
N PHE A 47 -1.13 -11.46 1.87
CA PHE A 47 -2.44 -11.41 1.21
C PHE A 47 -3.63 -11.63 2.17
N LEU A 48 -3.44 -12.45 3.20
CA LEU A 48 -4.48 -12.80 4.15
C LEU A 48 -4.88 -11.59 5.01
N LYS A 49 -3.88 -10.85 5.52
CA LYS A 49 -4.10 -9.66 6.35
C LYS A 49 -4.81 -8.56 5.56
N ARG A 50 -4.46 -8.42 4.28
CA ARG A 50 -5.09 -7.48 3.35
C ARG A 50 -6.54 -7.87 3.03
N ALA A 51 -6.82 -9.15 2.81
CA ALA A 51 -8.18 -9.64 2.56
C ALA A 51 -9.12 -9.40 3.76
N PHE A 52 -8.66 -9.63 4.98
CA PHE A 52 -9.45 -9.36 6.19
C PHE A 52 -9.68 -7.87 6.44
N ALA A 53 -8.71 -7.01 6.13
CA ALA A 53 -8.88 -5.56 6.23
C ALA A 53 -9.97 -5.06 5.26
N VAL A 54 -9.95 -5.54 4.02
CA VAL A 54 -10.94 -5.20 3.00
C VAL A 54 -12.33 -5.73 3.38
N LEU A 55 -12.42 -6.99 3.83
CA LEU A 55 -13.67 -7.59 4.28
C LEU A 55 -14.27 -6.85 5.48
N GLY A 56 -13.45 -6.51 6.48
CA GLY A 56 -13.89 -5.72 7.63
C GLY A 56 -14.40 -4.34 7.22
N HIS A 57 -13.72 -3.68 6.29
CA HIS A 57 -14.14 -2.37 5.79
C HIS A 57 -15.48 -2.43 5.06
N TYR A 58 -15.69 -3.40 4.16
CA TYR A 58 -16.97 -3.60 3.47
C TYR A 58 -18.09 -3.98 4.42
N PHE A 59 -17.82 -4.78 5.44
CA PHE A 59 -18.81 -5.14 6.45
C PHE A 59 -19.30 -3.91 7.23
N VAL A 60 -18.37 -3.11 7.76
CA VAL A 60 -18.72 -1.90 8.52
C VAL A 60 -19.37 -0.85 7.61
N ALA A 61 -18.86 -0.66 6.39
CA ALA A 61 -19.45 0.27 5.42
C ALA A 61 -20.88 -0.12 5.04
N SER A 62 -21.14 -1.39 4.75
CA SER A 62 -22.49 -1.86 4.41
C SER A 62 -23.46 -1.69 5.58
N LEU A 63 -23.03 -1.90 6.82
CA LEU A 63 -23.86 -1.67 8.00
C LEU A 63 -24.20 -0.18 8.19
N ILE A 64 -23.19 0.71 8.08
CA ILE A 64 -23.38 2.16 8.19
C ILE A 64 -24.33 2.68 7.11
N ILE A 65 -24.30 2.10 5.91
CA ILE A 65 -25.19 2.49 4.80
C ILE A 65 -26.60 1.92 5.00
N MET A 66 -26.74 0.67 5.47
CA MET A 66 -28.06 0.05 5.61
C MET A 66 -28.91 0.69 6.71
N VAL A 67 -28.33 1.11 7.83
CA VAL A 67 -29.07 1.71 8.94
C VAL A 67 -29.95 2.91 8.49
N PRO A 68 -29.41 3.97 7.86
CA PRO A 68 -30.22 5.10 7.41
C PRO A 68 -31.19 4.71 6.29
N VAL A 69 -30.82 3.78 5.40
CA VAL A 69 -31.72 3.30 4.34
C VAL A 69 -32.97 2.63 4.93
N TYR A 70 -32.80 1.77 5.93
CA TYR A 70 -33.93 1.12 6.60
C TYR A 70 -34.76 2.09 7.43
N VAL A 71 -34.12 3.04 8.13
CA VAL A 71 -34.84 4.09 8.86
C VAL A 71 -35.70 4.91 7.90
N PHE A 72 -35.15 5.30 6.75
CA PHE A 72 -35.89 6.05 5.74
C PHE A 72 -37.06 5.24 5.15
N LEU A 73 -36.82 3.97 4.78
CA LEU A 73 -37.88 3.08 4.31
C LEU A 73 -38.98 2.86 5.36
N PHE A 74 -38.59 2.71 6.63
CA PHE A 74 -39.53 2.58 7.73
C PHE A 74 -40.42 3.81 7.88
N LEU A 75 -39.84 5.02 7.79
CA LEU A 75 -40.62 6.26 7.84
C LEU A 75 -41.61 6.38 6.69
N ILE A 76 -41.21 5.99 5.47
CA ILE A 76 -42.12 5.98 4.31
C ILE A 76 -43.25 4.98 4.53
N MET A 77 -42.93 3.75 4.93
CA MET A 77 -43.92 2.71 5.19
C MET A 77 -44.90 3.13 6.30
N ALA A 78 -44.39 3.74 7.37
CA ALA A 78 -45.21 4.25 8.46
C ALA A 78 -46.13 5.38 7.98
N LEU A 79 -45.61 6.33 7.19
CA LEU A 79 -46.40 7.43 6.63
C LEU A 79 -47.51 6.91 5.70
N VAL A 80 -47.17 5.99 4.80
CA VAL A 80 -48.14 5.37 3.87
C VAL A 80 -49.18 4.56 4.64
N GLY A 81 -48.76 3.79 5.64
CA GLY A 81 -49.67 3.02 6.50
C GLY A 81 -50.63 3.91 7.29
N VAL A 82 -50.15 5.04 7.82
CA VAL A 82 -51.00 6.04 8.50
C VAL A 82 -51.94 6.74 7.52
N ALA A 83 -51.50 7.05 6.30
CA ALA A 83 -52.35 7.70 5.30
C ALA A 83 -53.38 6.77 4.65
N ALA A 84 -53.16 5.45 4.71
CA ALA A 84 -54.07 4.44 4.18
C ALA A 84 -55.14 3.99 5.19
N PHE A 85 -55.09 4.48 6.43
CA PHE A 85 -56.04 4.20 7.51
C PHE A 85 -56.93 5.41 7.77
#